data_AF-A0A3B9BJ55-F1
#
_entry.id   AF-A0A3B9BJ55-F1
#
_cell.length_a   1.000
_cell.length_b   1.000
_cell.length_c   1.000
_cell.angle_alpha   90.00
_cell.angle_beta   90.00
_cell.angle_gamma   90.00
#
_symmetry.space_group_name_H-M   'P 1'
#
loop_
_entity.id
_entity.type
_entity.pdbx_description
1 polymer ?
#
loop_
_entity_poly.entity_id
_entity_poly.type
_entity_poly.pdbx_seq_one_letter_code
_entity_poly.pdbx_strand_id
1 'polypeptide(L)' 'GKALDIARTARDMHGGNGVSDEYHVIRHAMNLEAVNTYEGTHDV' A
#
# COMPACT_ATOMS: atom_id res chain seq x y z
N GLY A 1 6.03 -1.82 -7.22
CA GLY A 1 6.78 -3.06 -6.89
C GLY A 1 5.90 -4.11 -6.24
N LYS A 2 6.31 -5.39 -6.24
CA LYS A 2 5.55 -6.56 -5.75
C LYS A 2 4.93 -6.37 -4.35
N ALA A 3 5.61 -5.66 -3.44
CA ALA A 3 5.10 -5.38 -2.09
C ALA A 3 3.90 -4.42 -2.08
N LEU A 4 3.88 -3.41 -2.95
CA LEU A 4 2.79 -2.45 -3.06
C LEU A 4 1.52 -3.12 -3.59
N ASP A 5 1.64 -4.03 -4.55
CA ASP A 5 0.49 -4.77 -5.08
C ASP A 5 -0.15 -5.65 -4.01
N ILE A 6 0.67 -6.34 -3.21
CA ILE A 6 0.19 -7.12 -2.05
C ILE A 6 -0.51 -6.23 -1.03
N ALA A 7 0.05 -5.05 -0.73
CA ALA A 7 -0.57 -4.10 0.21
C ALA A 7 -1.93 -3.58 -0.30
N ARG A 8 -2.08 -3.35 -1.61
CA ARG A 8 -3.34 -2.96 -2.24
C ARG A 8 -4.38 -4.09 -2.18
N THR A 9 -4.00 -5.32 -2.51
CA THR A 9 -4.89 -6.48 -2.36
C THR A 9 -5.32 -6.69 -0.90
N ALA A 10 -4.40 -6.52 0.06
CA ALA A 10 -4.72 -6.61 1.48
C ALA A 10 -5.73 -5.56 1.94
N ARG A 11 -5.62 -4.33 1.45
CA ARG A 11 -6.59 -3.25 1.71
C ARG A 11 -7.96 -3.61 1.15
N ASP A 12 -8.01 -4.10 -0.09
CA ASP A 12 -9.26 -4.43 -0.76
C ASP A 12 -10.00 -5.59 -0.04
N MET A 13 -9.27 -6.55 0.53
CA MET A 13 -9.85 -7.60 1.39
C MET A 13 -10.54 -7.05 2.65
N HIS A 14 -10.14 -5.88 3.15
CA HIS A 14 -10.73 -5.24 4.34
C HIS A 14 -11.90 -4.31 4.00
N GLY A 15 -12.21 -4.07 2.72
CA GLY A 15 -13.30 -3.18 2.30
C GLY A 15 -13.18 -1.78 2.92
N GLY A 16 -14.27 -1.25 3.46
CA GLY A 16 -14.27 0.08 4.12
C GLY A 16 -13.32 0.17 5.32
N ASN A 17 -13.08 -0.94 6.03
CA ASN A 17 -12.13 -0.98 7.14
C ASN A 17 -10.68 -0.85 6.68
N GLY A 18 -10.42 -1.11 5.39
CA GLY A 18 -9.10 -0.92 4.79
C GLY A 18 -8.71 0.55 4.65
N VAL A 19 -9.62 1.51 4.86
CA VAL A 19 -9.34 2.95 4.85
C VAL A 19 -9.36 3.55 6.27
N SER A 20 -9.99 2.85 7.21
CA SER A 20 -10.02 3.24 8.63
C SER A 20 -8.62 3.16 9.23
N ASP A 21 -8.30 4.09 10.14
CA ASP A 21 -7.05 4.05 10.90
C ASP A 21 -7.03 2.92 11.96
N GLU A 22 -8.18 2.27 12.17
CA GLU A 22 -8.30 1.10 13.04
C GLU A 22 -7.50 -0.11 12.53
N TYR A 23 -7.28 -0.19 11.21
CA TYR A 23 -6.41 -1.18 10.59
C TYR A 23 -5.33 -0.48 9.77
N HIS A 24 -4.08 -0.55 10.22
CA HIS A 24 -2.93 0.13 9.61
C HIS A 24 -2.54 -0.34 8.19
N VAL A 25 -3.39 -1.13 7.50
CA VAL A 25 -3.16 -1.59 6.12
C VAL A 25 -3.02 -0.43 5.15
N ILE A 26 -3.78 0.66 5.33
CA ILE A 26 -3.67 1.88 4.51
C ILE A 26 -2.32 2.56 4.72
N ARG A 27 -1.83 2.63 5.96
CA ARG A 27 -0.52 3.21 6.30
C ARG A 27 0.62 2.45 5.62
N HIS A 28 0.55 1.12 5.60
CA HIS A 28 1.55 0.29 4.93
C HIS A 28 1.52 0.49 3.41
N ALA A 29 0.35 0.60 2.79
CA ALA A 29 0.23 0.94 1.38
C ALA A 29 0.83 2.32 1.08
N MET A 30 0.51 3.35 1.88
CA MET A 30 1.02 4.71 1.69
C MET A 30 2.54 4.81 1.85
N ASN A 31 3.12 4.09 2.82
CA ASN A 31 4.58 4.03 2.98
C ASN A 31 5.25 3.39 1.76
N LEU A 32 4.65 2.33 1.21
CA LEU A 32 5.17 1.66 0.02
C LEU A 32 4.97 2.50 -1.25
N GLU A 33 3.91 3.30 -1.36
CA GLU A 33 3.74 4.30 -2.42
C GLU A 33 4.82 5.37 -2.36
N ALA A 34 5.12 5.87 -1.16
CA ALA A 34 6.19 6.84 -0.95
C ALA A 34 7.54 6.25 -1.38
N VAL A 35 7.89 5.06 -0.92
CA VAL A 35 9.12 4.36 -1.35
C VAL A 35 9.15 4.14 -2.86
N ASN A 36 8.03 3.70 -3.46
CA ASN A 36 7.93 3.48 -4.90
C ASN A 36 8.05 4.78 -5.72
N THR A 37 7.78 5.94 -5.12
CA THR A 37 7.95 7.27 -5.73
C THR A 37 9.36 7.82 -5.53
N TYR A 38 9.95 7.65 -4.34
CA TYR A 38 11.24 8.22 -3.97
C TYR A 38 12.45 7.38 -4.39
N GLU A 39 12.36 6.05 -4.28
CA GLU A 39 13.51 5.16 -4.48
C GLU A 39 13.53 4.45 -5.84
N GLY A 40 12.57 4.77 -6.72
CA GLY A 40 12.56 4.31 -8.10
C GLY A 40 11.24 3.66 -8.50
N THR A 41 10.66 4.21 -9.57
CA THR A 41 9.78 3.48 -10.47
C THR A 41 10.45 2.14 -10.78
N HIS A 42 9.80 1.02 -10.49
CA HIS A 42 10.29 -0.32 -10.88
C HIS A 42 10.31 -0.53 -12.42
N ASP A 43 10.34 0.56 -13.19
CA ASP A 43 10.34 0.71 -14.65
C ASP A 43 11.60 1.47 -15.15
N VAL A 44 12.68 1.48 -14.35
CA VAL A 44 14.05 1.81 -14.83
C VAL A 44 14.96 0.61 -14.63
#